data_AF-A0A1I5FXJ8-F1
#
_entry.id   AF-A0A1I5FXJ8-F1
#
_cell.length_a   1.000
_cell.length_b   1.000
_cell.length_c   1.000
_cell.angle_alpha   90.00
_cell.angle_beta   90.00
_cell.angle_gamma   90.00
#
_symmetry.space_group_name_H-M   'P 1'
#
loop_
_entity.id
_entity.type
_entity.pdbx_description
1 polymer ?
#
loop_
_entity_poly.entity_id
_entity_poly.type
_entity_poly.pdbx_seq_one_letter_code
_entity_poly.pdbx_strand_id
1 'polypeptide(L)'
;MKQSLLLLSTLILSFQCTLSSTTNDQPSTDSLQLTDTIIRQNTPLHKYIDSAIVITDTSAIELGQFTFSHGNSSAKEMINSPVCKQWRLDSGIIVKILRHFKPIDRITLDLSFDKLPCELSGEVKISGVPYSMTINAGSYFMLITTDTTYLFADDKDKFLKYFLSGQYRGE
;
A
#
# COMPACT_ATOMS: atom_id res chain seq x y z
N MET A 1 15.14 -19.89 -57.39
CA MET A 1 14.08 -20.91 -57.56
C MET A 1 14.45 -22.16 -56.80
N LYS A 2 13.84 -22.39 -55.63
CA LYS A 2 13.52 -23.71 -55.07
C LYS A 2 12.53 -23.50 -53.92
N GLN A 3 11.41 -24.20 -54.03
CA GLN A 3 10.20 -24.14 -53.21
C GLN A 3 10.33 -25.00 -51.94
N SER A 4 9.30 -24.84 -51.09
CA SER A 4 8.78 -25.81 -50.10
C SER A 4 9.48 -25.80 -48.73
N LEU A 5 8.79 -25.91 -47.59
CA LEU A 5 7.46 -26.43 -47.32
C LEU A 5 6.96 -25.87 -45.97
N LEU A 6 5.67 -25.51 -45.89
CA LEU A 6 4.95 -25.26 -44.63
C LEU A 6 4.89 -26.53 -43.77
N LEU A 7 5.02 -26.39 -42.45
CA LEU A 7 4.30 -27.23 -41.49
C LEU A 7 3.85 -26.38 -40.29
N LEU A 8 2.56 -26.04 -40.28
CA LEU A 8 1.80 -25.64 -39.11
C LEU A 8 1.61 -26.88 -38.22
N SER A 9 1.85 -26.76 -36.92
CA SER A 9 1.31 -27.69 -35.93
C SER A 9 0.80 -26.91 -34.72
N THR A 10 -0.47 -26.53 -34.79
CA THR A 10 -1.30 -26.08 -33.67
C THR A 10 -1.57 -27.26 -32.73
N LEU A 11 -1.10 -27.16 -31.48
CA LEU A 11 -1.43 -28.08 -30.40
C LEU A 11 -2.59 -27.48 -29.59
N ILE A 12 -3.80 -27.98 -29.78
CA ILE A 12 -4.99 -27.60 -28.99
C ILE A 12 -5.07 -28.60 -27.82
N LEU A 13 -4.73 -28.15 -26.60
CA LEU A 13 -5.04 -28.89 -25.38
C LEU A 13 -6.46 -28.55 -24.93
N SER A 14 -7.38 -29.47 -25.19
CA SER A 14 -8.72 -29.48 -24.59
C SER A 14 -8.63 -29.96 -23.13
N PHE A 15 -8.77 -29.05 -22.18
CA PHE A 15 -9.08 -29.37 -20.78
C PHE A 15 -10.53 -29.81 -20.68
N GLN A 16 -10.77 -31.09 -20.39
CA GLN A 16 -12.09 -31.55 -19.95
C GLN A 16 -12.14 -31.44 -18.42
N CYS A 17 -12.86 -30.42 -17.93
CA CYS A 17 -13.32 -30.39 -16.54
C CYS A 17 -14.55 -31.28 -16.42
N THR A 18 -14.43 -32.41 -15.72
CA THR A 18 -15.60 -33.18 -15.25
C THR A 18 -16.11 -32.54 -13.96
N LEU A 19 -17.20 -31.78 -14.09
CA LEU A 19 -18.01 -31.28 -12.99
C LEU A 19 -18.90 -32.42 -12.49
N SER A 20 -18.60 -32.98 -11.32
CA SER A 20 -19.48 -33.93 -10.64
C SER A 20 -20.44 -33.16 -9.73
N SER A 21 -21.66 -32.97 -10.20
CA SER A 21 -22.80 -32.56 -9.40
C SER A 21 -23.48 -33.81 -8.83
N THR A 22 -23.50 -33.94 -7.52
CA THR A 22 -24.48 -34.79 -6.82
C THR A 22 -25.39 -33.90 -6.00
N THR A 23 -26.67 -33.94 -6.36
CA THR A 23 -27.81 -33.30 -5.70
C THR A 23 -28.56 -34.34 -4.87
N ASN A 24 -29.33 -33.86 -3.89
CA ASN A 24 -30.24 -34.51 -2.93
C ASN A 24 -29.59 -34.60 -1.53
N ASP A 25 -30.12 -34.00 -0.46
CA ASP A 25 -31.53 -33.91 -0.05
C ASP A 25 -31.89 -32.66 0.80
N GLN A 26 -33.22 -32.49 0.89
CA GLN A 26 -34.16 -31.56 1.53
C GLN A 26 -33.81 -30.93 2.93
N PRO A 27 -34.53 -29.86 3.36
CA PRO A 27 -34.14 -28.95 4.43
C PRO A 27 -34.64 -29.38 5.80
N SER A 28 -33.88 -29.03 6.83
CA SER A 28 -34.34 -28.96 8.21
C SER A 28 -33.73 -27.74 8.88
N THR A 29 -34.62 -26.85 9.28
CA THR A 29 -34.40 -25.72 10.18
C THR A 29 -33.81 -26.20 11.49
N ASP A 30 -32.64 -25.70 11.90
CA ASP A 30 -32.30 -25.59 13.31
C ASP A 30 -31.21 -24.53 13.58
N SER A 31 -31.65 -23.42 14.15
CA SER A 31 -31.10 -22.79 15.35
C SER A 31 -29.57 -22.69 15.51
N LEU A 32 -29.07 -21.46 15.27
CA LEU A 32 -27.98 -20.78 15.98
C LEU A 32 -27.45 -21.49 17.24
N GLN A 33 -26.15 -21.86 17.26
CA GLN A 33 -25.21 -21.58 18.36
C GLN A 33 -23.77 -21.52 17.81
N LEU A 34 -23.31 -20.32 17.43
CA LEU A 34 -21.87 -20.05 17.39
C LEU A 34 -21.45 -19.73 18.83
N THR A 35 -20.68 -20.63 19.45
CA THR A 35 -19.99 -20.35 20.70
C THR A 35 -18.81 -19.43 20.42
N ASP A 36 -19.04 -18.14 20.62
CA ASP A 36 -17.99 -17.12 20.71
C ASP A 36 -17.04 -17.45 21.87
N THR A 37 -15.79 -17.81 21.55
CA THR A 37 -14.68 -17.65 22.48
C THR A 37 -13.66 -16.73 21.83
N ILE A 38 -13.93 -15.43 21.86
CA ILE A 38 -12.98 -14.39 21.48
C ILE A 38 -12.12 -14.06 22.71
N ILE A 39 -10.88 -14.53 22.71
CA ILE A 39 -9.82 -14.01 23.58
C ILE A 39 -9.47 -12.61 23.08
N ARG A 40 -9.92 -11.57 23.78
CA ARG A 40 -9.53 -10.18 23.53
C ARG A 40 -8.09 -9.95 24.00
N GLN A 41 -7.15 -9.86 23.05
CA GLN A 41 -5.87 -9.20 23.30
C GLN A 41 -6.12 -7.69 23.32
N ASN A 42 -5.96 -7.07 24.50
CA ASN A 42 -5.98 -5.63 24.68
C ASN A 42 -4.75 -5.00 24.02
N THR A 43 -4.82 -4.78 22.71
CA THR A 43 -3.90 -3.86 22.02
C THR A 43 -4.47 -2.45 22.17
N PRO A 44 -3.68 -1.43 22.54
CA PRO A 44 -4.16 -0.04 22.54
C PRO A 44 -4.77 0.28 21.18
N LEU A 45 -6.03 0.72 21.17
CA LEU A 45 -6.74 1.01 19.93
C LEU A 45 -6.13 2.27 19.30
N HIS A 46 -5.17 2.07 18.41
CA HIS A 46 -4.60 3.15 17.60
C HIS A 46 -5.71 3.75 16.74
N LYS A 47 -6.14 4.97 17.07
CA LYS A 47 -7.29 5.60 16.44
C LYS A 47 -6.85 6.27 15.14
N TYR A 48 -7.36 5.80 14.01
CA TYR A 48 -7.33 6.55 12.77
C TYR A 48 -8.38 7.67 12.90
N ILE A 49 -7.96 8.92 12.78
CA ILE A 49 -8.84 10.08 12.96
C ILE A 49 -9.07 10.70 11.57
N ASP A 50 -10.34 10.85 11.18
CA ASP A 50 -10.75 11.49 9.92
C ASP A 50 -10.50 13.02 9.92
N SER A 51 -10.25 13.62 11.08
CA SER A 51 -9.78 15.00 11.19
C SER A 51 -8.33 15.11 10.71
N ALA A 52 -8.17 15.57 9.47
CA ALA A 52 -6.88 15.76 8.85
C ALA A 52 -6.10 16.94 9.45
N ILE A 53 -4.78 16.77 9.61
CA ILE A 53 -3.87 17.91 9.73
C ILE A 53 -3.91 18.68 8.41
N VAL A 54 -4.11 20.00 8.50
CA VAL A 54 -4.05 20.88 7.33
C VAL A 54 -2.61 21.33 7.14
N ILE A 55 -1.95 20.81 6.10
CA ILE A 55 -0.62 21.25 5.68
C ILE A 55 -0.81 22.20 4.49
N THR A 56 -0.44 23.46 4.66
CA THR A 56 -0.54 24.51 3.62
C THR A 56 0.82 24.81 3.02
N ASP A 57 0.83 25.52 1.89
CA ASP A 57 2.08 26.04 1.29
C ASP A 57 2.85 26.99 2.21
N THR A 58 2.18 27.55 3.22
CA THR A 58 2.75 28.44 4.23
C THR A 58 3.16 27.74 5.52
N SER A 59 2.86 26.45 5.68
CA SER A 59 3.26 25.69 6.86
C SER A 59 4.78 25.59 6.93
N ALA A 60 5.36 25.91 8.09
CA ALA A 60 6.78 25.69 8.36
C ALA A 60 7.05 24.18 8.42
N ILE A 61 8.01 23.68 7.65
CA ILE A 61 8.37 22.26 7.60
C ILE A 61 9.86 22.14 7.91
N GLU A 62 10.18 21.42 8.98
CA GLU A 62 11.55 21.05 9.34
C GLU A 62 11.70 19.54 9.20
N LEU A 63 12.56 19.08 8.30
CA LEU A 63 12.84 17.67 8.10
C LEU A 63 14.01 17.23 8.97
N GLY A 64 13.84 16.13 9.69
CA GLY A 64 14.93 15.35 10.27
C GLY A 64 15.64 14.50 9.21
N GLN A 65 16.46 13.56 9.69
CA GLN A 65 17.08 12.57 8.82
C GLN A 65 16.07 11.47 8.47
N PHE A 66 15.97 11.14 7.18
CA PHE A 66 15.18 10.01 6.70
C PHE A 66 16.10 8.83 6.42
N THR A 67 15.72 7.67 6.94
CA THR A 67 16.42 6.41 6.74
C THR A 67 15.50 5.42 6.07
N PHE A 68 16.09 4.52 5.28
CA PHE A 68 15.37 3.40 4.72
C PHE A 68 14.87 2.48 5.84
N SER A 69 13.60 2.09 5.73
CA SER A 69 12.91 1.17 6.64
C SER A 69 12.12 0.14 5.84
N HIS A 70 11.70 -0.91 6.53
CA HIS A 70 10.94 -2.00 5.92
C HIS A 70 9.51 -1.98 6.45
N GLY A 71 8.55 -2.01 5.54
CA GLY A 71 7.15 -2.23 5.90
C GLY A 71 6.93 -3.65 6.45
N ASN A 72 5.86 -3.84 7.21
CA ASN A 72 5.47 -5.16 7.72
C ASN A 72 4.90 -6.01 6.58
N SER A 73 5.79 -6.67 5.83
CA SER A 73 5.42 -7.52 4.70
C SER A 73 6.19 -8.83 4.73
N SER A 74 5.51 -9.92 4.37
CA SER A 74 6.13 -11.23 4.14
C SER A 74 6.96 -11.28 2.85
N ALA A 75 6.90 -10.26 2.01
CA ALA A 75 7.62 -10.16 0.73
C ALA A 75 9.13 -9.86 0.90
N LYS A 76 9.84 -10.76 1.58
CA LYS A 76 11.29 -10.65 1.86
C LYS A 76 12.15 -10.47 0.61
N GLU A 77 11.72 -10.99 -0.53
CA GLU A 77 12.43 -10.86 -1.80
C GLU A 77 12.44 -9.41 -2.29
N MET A 78 11.29 -8.74 -2.25
CA MET A 78 11.17 -7.35 -2.67
C MET A 78 11.91 -6.41 -1.72
N ILE A 79 11.83 -6.66 -0.41
CA ILE A 79 12.63 -5.94 0.61
C ILE A 79 14.11 -5.94 0.27
N ASN A 80 14.64 -7.10 -0.15
CA ASN A 80 16.05 -7.27 -0.43
C ASN A 80 16.45 -6.85 -1.84
N SER A 81 15.48 -6.51 -2.70
CA SER A 81 15.72 -6.13 -4.08
C SER A 81 16.56 -4.85 -4.17
N PRO A 82 17.42 -4.73 -5.21
CA PRO A 82 18.17 -3.51 -5.46
C PRO A 82 17.25 -2.28 -5.62
N VAL A 83 16.08 -2.46 -6.23
CA VAL A 83 15.09 -1.39 -6.47
C VAL A 83 14.65 -0.75 -5.15
N CYS A 84 14.28 -1.57 -4.16
CA CYS A 84 13.89 -1.12 -2.83
C CYS A 84 15.05 -0.39 -2.12
N LYS A 85 16.24 -0.99 -2.18
CA LYS A 85 17.44 -0.47 -1.52
C LYS A 85 17.98 0.81 -2.16
N GLN A 86 17.66 1.10 -3.41
CA GLN A 86 18.12 2.29 -4.13
C GLN A 86 17.06 3.39 -4.21
N TRP A 87 15.79 3.07 -3.94
CA TRP A 87 14.73 4.07 -3.91
C TRP A 87 14.97 5.10 -2.81
N ARG A 88 15.05 6.37 -3.19
CA ARG A 88 15.32 7.50 -2.31
C ARG A 88 14.49 8.69 -2.74
N LEU A 89 14.10 9.51 -1.77
CA LEU A 89 13.53 10.82 -1.97
C LEU A 89 14.47 11.85 -1.36
N ASP A 90 14.80 12.90 -2.10
CA ASP A 90 15.50 14.03 -1.51
C ASP A 90 14.55 14.88 -0.66
N SER A 91 15.13 15.73 0.19
CA SER A 91 14.38 16.58 1.12
C SER A 91 13.41 17.53 0.39
N GLY A 92 13.79 18.04 -0.79
CA GLY A 92 12.93 18.92 -1.59
C GLY A 92 11.70 18.19 -2.12
N ILE A 93 11.82 16.93 -2.52
CA ILE A 93 10.71 16.09 -2.93
C ILE A 93 9.81 15.75 -1.73
N ILE A 94 10.37 15.43 -0.57
CA ILE A 94 9.60 15.17 0.65
C ILE A 94 8.75 16.40 1.04
N VAL A 95 9.32 17.61 0.99
CA VAL A 95 8.56 18.85 1.25
C VAL A 95 7.43 19.04 0.24
N LYS A 96 7.67 18.75 -1.05
CA LYS A 96 6.61 18.86 -2.06
C LYS A 96 5.48 17.85 -1.80
N ILE A 97 5.82 16.61 -1.47
CA ILE A 97 4.86 15.56 -1.10
C ILE A 97 3.99 16.01 0.08
N LEU A 98 4.61 16.49 1.17
CA LEU A 98 3.90 16.98 2.36
C LEU A 98 2.88 18.08 2.04
N ARG A 99 3.17 18.97 1.09
CA ARG A 99 2.28 20.08 0.72
C ARG A 99 1.14 19.69 -0.22
N HIS A 100 1.35 18.68 -1.05
CA HIS A 100 0.42 18.40 -2.16
C HIS A 100 -0.44 17.17 -1.94
N PHE A 101 0.02 16.21 -1.16
CA PHE A 101 -0.75 15.01 -0.86
C PHE A 101 -2.00 15.38 -0.08
N LYS A 102 -3.06 14.60 -0.29
CA LYS A 102 -4.35 14.83 0.35
C LYS A 102 -4.57 13.81 1.45
N PRO A 103 -5.24 14.23 2.54
CA PRO A 103 -5.68 13.28 3.54
C PRO A 103 -6.57 12.23 2.92
N ILE A 104 -6.39 10.98 3.31
CA ILE A 104 -7.22 9.85 2.90
C ILE A 104 -7.65 9.06 4.13
N ASP A 105 -8.72 8.29 4.01
CA ASP A 105 -9.09 7.33 5.03
C ASP A 105 -8.38 5.98 4.82
N ARG A 106 -8.51 5.09 5.81
CA ARG A 106 -7.90 3.76 5.76
C ARG A 106 -8.50 2.88 4.66
N ILE A 107 -9.78 3.06 4.34
CA ILE A 107 -10.47 2.28 3.31
C ILE A 107 -9.89 2.62 1.93
N THR A 108 -9.69 3.91 1.67
CA THR A 108 -9.08 4.45 0.46
C THR A 108 -7.66 3.94 0.31
N LEU A 109 -6.87 3.97 1.40
CA LEU A 109 -5.52 3.40 1.42
C LEU A 109 -5.54 1.91 1.04
N ASP A 110 -6.41 1.13 1.69
CA ASP A 110 -6.50 -0.32 1.51
C ASP A 110 -6.94 -0.71 0.09
N LEU A 111 -7.79 0.08 -0.56
CA LEU A 111 -8.38 -0.24 -1.86
C LEU A 111 -7.63 0.35 -3.06
N SER A 112 -6.91 1.45 -2.88
CA SER A 112 -6.42 2.26 -4.03
C SER A 112 -4.90 2.32 -4.17
N PHE A 113 -4.15 1.91 -3.13
CA PHE A 113 -2.70 2.09 -3.08
C PHE A 113 -1.95 0.78 -2.83
N ASP A 114 -0.83 0.64 -3.52
CA ASP A 114 0.05 -0.52 -3.41
C ASP A 114 0.83 -0.47 -2.09
N LYS A 115 0.70 -1.49 -1.24
CA LYS A 115 1.44 -1.58 0.02
C LYS A 115 2.82 -2.19 -0.20
N LEU A 116 3.74 -1.38 -0.72
CA LEU A 116 5.08 -1.85 -1.03
C LEU A 116 5.91 -1.97 0.25
N PRO A 117 6.75 -3.00 0.42
CA PRO A 117 7.57 -3.18 1.62
C PRO A 117 8.78 -2.23 1.73
N CYS A 118 8.85 -1.20 0.87
CA CYS A 118 9.93 -0.23 0.80
C CYS A 118 9.46 1.08 1.42
N GLU A 119 10.10 1.50 2.51
CA GLU A 119 9.70 2.67 3.26
C GLU A 119 10.88 3.59 3.55
N LEU A 120 10.57 4.87 3.73
CA LEU A 120 11.48 5.86 4.31
C LEU A 120 10.84 6.35 5.60
N SER A 121 11.56 6.23 6.71
CA SER A 121 11.12 6.72 8.02
C SER A 121 12.04 7.81 8.53
N GLY A 122 11.44 8.83 9.14
CA GLY A 122 12.17 9.96 9.70
C GLY A 122 11.26 10.82 10.57
N GLU A 123 11.83 11.85 11.18
CA GLU A 123 11.08 12.82 11.98
C GLU A 123 10.80 14.07 11.13
N VAL A 124 9.63 14.67 11.32
CA VAL A 124 9.27 15.96 10.71
C VAL A 124 8.60 16.84 11.75
N LYS A 125 8.90 18.14 11.73
CA LYS A 125 8.09 19.13 12.43
C LYS A 125 7.30 19.95 11.43
N ILE A 126 5.99 20.04 11.66
CA ILE A 126 5.07 20.85 10.85
C ILE A 126 4.49 21.92 11.76
N SER A 127 4.76 23.19 11.46
CA SER A 127 4.36 24.34 12.29
C SER A 127 4.75 24.18 13.77
N GLY A 128 5.95 23.63 14.01
CA GLY A 128 6.52 23.38 15.33
C GLY A 128 6.04 22.08 16.02
N VAL A 129 5.06 21.37 15.45
CA VAL A 129 4.55 20.10 16.01
C VAL A 129 5.36 18.93 15.47
N PRO A 130 5.96 18.08 16.32
CA PRO A 130 6.74 16.92 15.87
C PRO A 130 5.84 15.73 15.50
N TYR A 131 6.25 15.03 14.44
CA TYR A 131 5.65 13.79 13.98
C TYR A 131 6.75 12.81 13.56
N SER A 132 6.55 11.54 13.89
CA SER A 132 7.23 10.47 13.16
C SER A 132 6.53 10.31 11.81
N MET A 133 7.30 10.23 10.74
CA MET A 133 6.81 10.11 9.38
C MET A 133 7.31 8.82 8.75
N THR A 134 6.40 8.11 8.08
CA THR A 134 6.75 6.98 7.22
C THR A 134 6.18 7.22 5.83
N ILE A 135 7.05 7.22 4.81
CA ILE A 135 6.69 7.34 3.41
C ILE A 135 6.82 5.94 2.79
N ASN A 136 5.75 5.45 2.18
CA ASN A 136 5.74 4.17 1.51
C ASN A 136 5.99 4.35 0.00
N ALA A 137 6.73 3.41 -0.60
CA ALA A 137 7.04 3.44 -2.03
C ALA A 137 5.81 3.27 -2.95
N GLY A 138 4.63 2.99 -2.37
CA GLY A 138 3.33 2.96 -3.04
C GLY A 138 2.63 4.31 -3.24
N SER A 139 3.31 5.44 -3.01
CA SER A 139 2.76 6.79 -3.19
C SER A 139 1.77 7.25 -2.10
N TYR A 140 2.07 6.89 -0.84
CA TYR A 140 1.39 7.42 0.34
C TYR A 140 2.38 7.64 1.48
N PHE A 141 1.99 8.43 2.48
CA PHE A 141 2.72 8.56 3.74
C PHE A 141 1.79 8.64 4.94
N MET A 142 2.40 8.44 6.11
CA MET A 142 1.75 8.50 7.41
C MET A 142 2.48 9.51 8.27
N LEU A 143 1.73 10.37 8.95
CA LEU A 143 2.22 11.15 10.10
C LEU A 143 1.68 10.51 11.36
N ILE A 144 2.57 10.27 12.31
CA ILE A 144 2.30 9.46 13.50
C ILE A 144 2.63 10.32 14.72
N THR A 145 1.65 10.46 15.60
CA THR A 145 1.82 10.92 16.98
C THR A 145 1.65 9.73 17.92
N THR A 146 1.76 9.96 19.23
CA THR A 146 1.53 8.92 20.24
C THR A 146 0.13 8.28 20.13
N ASP A 147 -0.87 9.07 19.76
CA ASP A 147 -2.29 8.67 19.86
C ASP A 147 -2.98 8.54 18.50
N THR A 148 -2.33 8.98 17.41
CA THR A 148 -3.01 9.16 16.12
C THR A 148 -2.08 8.90 14.94
N THR A 149 -2.64 8.31 13.89
CA THR A 149 -2.03 8.28 12.56
C THR A 149 -2.91 9.03 11.57
N TYR A 150 -2.27 9.92 10.82
CA TYR A 150 -2.85 10.66 9.71
C TYR A 150 -2.32 10.09 8.40
N LEU A 151 -3.21 9.73 7.49
CA LEU A 151 -2.87 9.10 6.21
C LEU A 151 -2.98 10.13 5.09
N PHE A 152 -2.00 10.15 4.21
CA PHE A 152 -1.96 11.05 3.06
C PHE A 152 -1.51 10.30 1.82
N ALA A 153 -2.11 10.61 0.68
CA ALA A 153 -1.70 10.05 -0.60
C ALA A 153 -1.83 11.06 -1.74
N ASP A 154 -1.26 10.68 -2.89
CA ASP A 154 -1.41 11.45 -4.12
C ASP A 154 -2.80 11.23 -4.71
N ASP A 155 -3.59 12.29 -4.84
CA ASP A 155 -4.95 12.27 -5.37
C ASP A 155 -4.97 12.17 -6.91
N LYS A 156 -3.84 12.40 -7.61
CA LYS A 156 -3.83 12.57 -9.08
C LYS A 156 -2.56 12.07 -9.79
N ASP A 157 -1.85 11.12 -9.19
CA ASP A 157 -0.62 10.51 -9.73
C ASP A 157 0.48 11.52 -10.16
N LYS A 158 0.40 12.78 -9.70
CA LYS A 158 1.33 13.86 -10.06
C LYS A 158 2.76 13.59 -9.58
N PHE A 159 2.88 12.81 -8.51
CA PHE A 159 4.12 12.47 -7.85
C PHE A 159 4.54 11.03 -8.14
N LEU A 160 3.74 10.26 -8.88
CA LEU A 160 3.93 8.83 -9.07
C LEU A 160 5.33 8.48 -9.63
N LYS A 161 5.90 9.34 -10.47
CA LYS A 161 7.29 9.24 -10.99
C LYS A 161 8.39 9.17 -9.93
N TYR A 162 8.12 9.62 -8.70
CA TYR A 162 9.06 9.55 -7.58
C TYR A 162 8.91 8.26 -6.76
N PHE A 163 7.88 7.46 -7.02
CA PHE A 163 7.53 6.26 -6.28
C PHE A 163 7.76 5.01 -7.12
N LEU A 164 7.89 3.86 -6.46
CA LEU A 164 8.09 2.60 -7.17
C LEU A 164 6.79 2.11 -7.83
N SER A 165 5.63 2.44 -7.27
CA SER A 165 4.33 2.12 -7.87
C SER A 165 4.18 2.70 -9.29
N GLY A 166 4.75 3.86 -9.60
CA GLY A 166 4.74 4.44 -10.95
C GLY A 166 5.58 3.65 -11.96
N GLN A 167 6.74 3.17 -11.51
CA GLN A 167 7.64 2.39 -12.36
C GLN A 167 7.00 1.06 -12.80
N TYR A 168 6.15 0.46 -11.96
CA TYR A 168 5.41 -0.76 -12.31
C TYR A 168 4.19 -0.50 -13.19
N ARG A 169 3.65 0.73 -13.22
CA ARG A 169 2.49 1.11 -14.04
C ARG A 169 2.87 1.58 -15.45
N GLY A 170 4.16 1.67 -15.77
CA GLY A 170 4.66 1.98 -17.11
C GLY A 170 4.60 3.46 -17.48
N GLU A 171 4.66 4.35 -16.48
CA GLU A 171 4.69 5.82 -16.65
C GLU A 171 6.10 6.43 -16.58
#